data_AF-A0A424RXK1-F1
#
_entry.id   AF-A0A424RXK1-F1
#
_cell.length_a   1.000
_cell.length_b   1.000
_cell.length_c   1.000
_cell.angle_alpha   90.00
_cell.angle_beta   90.00
_cell.angle_gamma   90.00
#
_symmetry.space_group_name_H-M   'P 1'
#
loop_
_entity.id
_entity.type
_entity.pdbx_description
1 polymer ?
#
loop_
_entity_poly.entity_id
_entity_poly.type
_entity_poly.pdbx_seq_one_letter_code
_entity_poly.pdbx_strand_id
1 'polypeptide(L)'
;MKHGNKTPNFSATKNKDGLLNSAMFDSRIVLDTFSTTRALSNYVREHDPESVVYNSRTEDYAFQRKAIFENLKMRRIKLVMPGNFTLSSGFNVNVNAPTFGEKAKGDENKNPLLSGKYLITASRHILGPDKHESIIECSSTSSDLDFIQQETEEQSETLKAY
;
A
#
# COMPACT_ATOMS: atom_id res chain seq x y z
N MET A 1 -15.06 -18.77 3.81
CA MET A 1 -16.16 -17.76 3.89
C MET A 1 -16.34 -17.15 2.50
N LYS A 2 -17.56 -16.94 2.02
CA LYS A 2 -17.80 -16.23 0.74
C LYS A 2 -17.32 -14.79 0.90
N HIS A 3 -16.59 -14.27 -0.09
CA HIS A 3 -16.21 -12.86 -0.10
C HIS A 3 -17.49 -12.00 0.02
N GLY A 4 -17.50 -11.03 0.94
CA GLY A 4 -18.69 -10.23 1.25
C GLY A 4 -19.12 -9.32 0.10
N ASN A 5 -18.19 -9.01 -0.81
CA ASN A 5 -18.48 -8.30 -2.05
C ASN A 5 -18.72 -9.30 -3.19
N LYS A 6 -19.91 -9.25 -3.81
CA LYS A 6 -20.30 -10.16 -4.90
C LYS A 6 -19.56 -9.86 -6.21
N THR A 7 -19.10 -8.63 -6.40
CA THR A 7 -18.36 -8.16 -7.59
C THR A 7 -17.04 -7.49 -7.16
N PRO A 8 -16.04 -8.28 -6.75
CA PRO A 8 -14.74 -7.74 -6.40
C PRO A 8 -14.04 -7.12 -7.61
N ASN A 9 -13.56 -5.88 -7.46
CA ASN A 9 -12.80 -5.17 -8.51
C ASN A 9 -11.32 -5.59 -8.53
N PHE A 10 -11.06 -6.91 -8.55
CA PHE A 10 -9.74 -7.48 -8.74
C PHE A 10 -9.85 -8.70 -9.66
N SER A 11 -8.80 -8.98 -10.43
CA SER A 11 -8.77 -10.16 -11.30
C SER A 11 -8.86 -11.44 -10.48
N ALA A 12 -9.91 -12.21 -10.70
CA ALA A 12 -10.13 -13.49 -10.04
C ALA A 12 -9.23 -14.56 -10.67
N THR A 13 -8.10 -14.84 -10.03
CA THR A 13 -7.20 -15.92 -10.44
C THR A 13 -7.43 -17.15 -9.56
N LYS A 14 -7.39 -18.33 -10.19
CA LYS A 14 -7.50 -19.63 -9.51
C LYS A 14 -6.12 -20.15 -9.17
N ASN A 15 -5.97 -20.70 -7.97
CA ASN A 15 -4.76 -21.43 -7.59
C ASN A 15 -4.77 -22.86 -8.18
N LYS A 16 -3.70 -23.62 -7.90
CA LYS A 16 -3.53 -25.01 -8.35
C LYS A 16 -4.63 -25.95 -7.83
N ASP A 17 -5.25 -25.63 -6.70
CA ASP A 17 -6.35 -26.39 -6.09
C ASP A 17 -7.73 -25.93 -6.59
N GLY A 18 -7.77 -25.03 -7.58
CA GLY A 18 -9.00 -24.49 -8.16
C GLY A 18 -9.72 -23.45 -7.28
N LEU A 19 -9.12 -23.05 -6.16
CA LEU A 19 -9.66 -22.03 -5.25
C LEU A 19 -9.37 -20.62 -5.79
N LEU A 20 -10.36 -19.75 -5.66
CA LEU A 20 -10.25 -18.34 -6.04
C LEU A 20 -9.42 -17.57 -5.00
N ASN A 21 -8.63 -16.61 -5.45
CA ASN A 21 -7.91 -15.65 -4.58
C ASN A 21 -8.80 -14.98 -3.51
N SER A 22 -10.09 -14.82 -3.77
CA SER A 22 -11.09 -14.28 -2.83
C SER A 22 -11.44 -15.21 -1.66
N ALA A 23 -11.20 -16.51 -1.80
CA ALA A 23 -11.49 -17.54 -0.80
C ALA A 23 -10.26 -17.97 0.02
N MET A 24 -9.08 -17.48 -0.36
CA MET A 24 -7.78 -17.84 0.21
C MET A 24 -7.33 -16.85 1.29
N PHE A 25 -8.11 -16.69 2.35
CA PHE A 25 -7.83 -15.71 3.41
C PHE A 25 -6.50 -15.97 4.14
N ASP A 26 -6.16 -17.25 4.35
CA ASP A 26 -4.94 -17.66 5.04
C ASP A 26 -3.71 -17.73 4.11
N SER A 27 -3.88 -17.60 2.79
CA SER A 27 -2.74 -17.73 1.86
C SER A 27 -1.80 -16.53 1.86
N ARG A 28 -2.17 -15.43 2.55
CA ARG A 28 -1.26 -14.31 2.80
C ARG A 28 -0.27 -14.61 3.93
N ILE A 29 -0.45 -15.71 4.65
CA ILE A 29 0.52 -16.22 5.62
C ILE A 29 1.50 -17.10 4.83
N VAL A 30 2.56 -16.47 4.33
CA VAL A 30 3.70 -17.22 3.81
C VAL A 30 4.52 -17.68 5.01
N LEU A 31 4.29 -18.92 5.45
CA LEU A 31 5.17 -19.58 6.39
C LEU A 31 6.41 -20.03 5.62
N ASP A 32 7.45 -19.20 5.61
CA ASP A 32 8.75 -19.58 5.04
C ASP A 32 9.52 -20.46 6.04
N THR A 33 9.01 -21.66 6.28
CA THR A 33 9.70 -22.68 7.08
C THR A 33 10.71 -23.41 6.21
N PHE A 34 11.97 -23.01 6.34
CA PHE A 34 13.20 -23.73 5.95
C PHE A 34 13.20 -24.36 4.54
N SER A 35 14.10 -23.88 3.67
CA SER A 35 14.32 -24.34 2.28
C SER A 35 14.44 -25.86 2.07
N THR A 36 14.72 -26.63 3.12
CA THR A 36 14.80 -28.09 3.13
C THR A 36 13.57 -28.82 2.60
N THR A 37 12.34 -28.31 2.80
CA THR A 37 11.13 -28.98 2.29
C THR A 37 10.91 -28.75 0.79
N ARG A 38 11.38 -27.61 0.26
CA ARG A 38 11.36 -27.31 -1.18
C ARG A 38 12.21 -28.31 -1.96
N ALA A 39 13.34 -28.70 -1.39
CA ALA A 39 14.24 -29.72 -1.95
C ALA A 39 13.55 -31.08 -2.14
N LEU A 40 12.49 -31.41 -1.39
CA LEU A 40 11.78 -32.68 -1.46
C LEU A 40 10.66 -32.68 -2.52
N SER A 41 10.25 -31.51 -3.02
CA SER A 41 9.15 -31.39 -3.98
C SER A 41 9.63 -31.62 -5.42
N ASN A 42 9.13 -32.66 -6.07
CA ASN A 42 9.45 -32.93 -7.49
C ASN A 42 9.00 -31.78 -8.40
N TYR A 43 7.88 -31.12 -8.08
CA TYR A 43 7.37 -29.99 -8.85
C TYR A 43 8.33 -28.79 -8.83
N VAL A 44 8.87 -28.46 -7.64
CA VAL A 44 9.84 -27.36 -7.48
C VAL A 44 11.14 -27.69 -8.22
N ARG A 45 11.61 -28.93 -8.15
CA ARG A 45 12.82 -29.34 -8.89
C ARG A 45 12.68 -29.18 -10.41
N GLU A 46 11.49 -29.37 -10.96
CA GLU A 46 11.23 -29.28 -12.40
C GLU A 46 10.99 -27.84 -12.88
N HIS A 47 10.30 -27.02 -12.07
CA HIS A 47 9.83 -25.69 -12.51
C HIS A 47 10.57 -24.52 -11.86
N ASP A 48 11.26 -24.73 -10.75
CA ASP A 48 11.98 -23.70 -9.99
C ASP A 48 13.17 -24.30 -9.20
N PRO A 49 14.17 -24.88 -9.88
CA PRO A 49 15.29 -25.56 -9.23
C PRO A 49 16.18 -24.62 -8.41
N GLU A 50 16.21 -23.33 -8.75
CA GLU A 50 17.02 -22.32 -8.07
C GLU A 50 16.49 -21.98 -6.67
N SER A 51 15.18 -22.08 -6.41
CA SER A 51 14.62 -21.80 -5.07
C SER A 51 14.90 -22.90 -4.02
N VAL A 52 15.45 -24.04 -4.47
CA VAL A 52 16.02 -25.08 -3.60
C VAL A 52 17.39 -24.66 -3.08
N VAL A 53 18.17 -23.95 -3.90
CA VAL A 53 19.54 -23.52 -3.59
C VAL A 53 19.54 -22.18 -2.87
N TYR A 54 18.76 -21.22 -3.37
CA TYR A 54 18.67 -19.87 -2.84
C TYR A 54 17.40 -19.70 -2.02
N ASN A 55 17.53 -19.44 -0.72
CA ASN A 55 16.38 -19.25 0.16
C ASN A 55 15.60 -17.97 -0.21
N SER A 56 16.34 -16.91 -0.60
CA SER A 56 15.81 -15.68 -1.18
C SER A 56 16.69 -15.23 -2.34
N ARG A 57 16.06 -14.87 -3.47
CA ARG A 57 16.75 -14.39 -4.67
C ARG A 57 17.00 -12.90 -4.56
N THR A 58 18.02 -12.51 -3.81
CA THR A 58 18.36 -11.11 -3.54
C THR A 58 18.50 -10.26 -4.80
N GLU A 59 18.96 -10.84 -5.93
CA GLU A 59 19.08 -10.12 -7.20
C GLU A 59 17.73 -9.71 -7.80
N ASP A 60 16.67 -10.52 -7.67
CA ASP A 60 15.33 -10.19 -8.20
C ASP A 60 14.75 -8.96 -7.49
N TYR A 61 15.02 -8.83 -6.20
CA TYR A 61 14.60 -7.64 -5.45
C TYR A 61 15.34 -6.40 -5.90
N ALA A 62 16.57 -6.48 -6.44
CA ALA A 62 17.29 -5.29 -6.89
C ALA A 62 16.54 -4.54 -8.00
N PHE A 63 15.96 -5.28 -8.94
CA PHE A 63 15.15 -4.71 -10.02
C PHE A 63 13.80 -4.20 -9.52
N GLN A 64 13.10 -4.99 -8.69
CA GLN A 64 11.79 -4.62 -8.17
C GLN A 64 11.86 -3.44 -7.18
N ARG A 65 12.96 -3.33 -6.43
CA ARG A 65 13.18 -2.30 -5.41
C ARG A 65 13.05 -0.90 -5.98
N LYS A 66 13.63 -0.65 -7.16
CA LYS A 66 13.52 0.67 -7.81
C LYS A 66 12.06 1.02 -8.08
N ALA A 67 11.30 0.12 -8.70
CA ALA A 67 9.89 0.32 -9.01
C ALA A 67 9.03 0.51 -7.74
N ILE A 68 9.31 -0.25 -6.67
CA ILE A 68 8.60 -0.10 -5.39
C ILE A 68 8.87 1.28 -4.78
N PHE A 69 10.13 1.73 -4.75
CA PHE A 69 10.48 3.04 -4.21
C PHE A 69 9.96 4.20 -5.08
N GLU A 70 9.93 4.05 -6.39
CA GLU A 70 9.34 5.04 -7.30
C GLU A 70 7.83 5.15 -7.08
N ASN A 71 7.11 4.01 -6.98
CA ASN A 71 5.69 3.99 -6.65
C ASN A 71 5.40 4.65 -5.30
N LEU A 72 6.20 4.35 -4.28
CA LEU A 72 6.06 4.99 -2.96
C LEU A 72 6.28 6.51 -3.04
N LYS A 73 7.28 6.95 -3.81
CA LYS A 73 7.63 8.38 -3.96
C LYS A 73 6.70 9.15 -4.90
N MET A 74 5.81 8.48 -5.63
CA MET A 74 4.89 9.10 -6.58
C MET A 74 4.06 10.22 -5.94
N ARG A 75 3.62 10.03 -4.69
CA ARG A 75 2.94 11.07 -3.92
C ARG A 75 3.71 11.34 -2.64
N ARG A 76 4.33 12.51 -2.63
CA ARG A 76 5.30 12.94 -1.62
C ARG A 76 4.99 14.37 -1.19
N ILE A 77 4.93 14.55 0.12
CA ILE A 77 4.65 15.84 0.74
C ILE A 77 5.79 16.19 1.69
N LYS A 78 6.13 17.48 1.74
CA LYS A 78 7.09 18.03 2.69
C LYS A 78 6.31 18.90 3.67
N LEU A 79 6.34 18.55 4.94
CA LEU A 79 5.70 19.30 6.01
C LEU A 79 6.80 19.96 6.84
N VAL A 80 6.65 21.26 7.07
CA VAL A 80 7.53 22.04 7.95
C VAL A 80 6.67 22.51 9.10
N MET A 81 7.08 22.17 10.32
CA MET A 81 6.34 22.50 11.53
C MET A 81 7.26 23.02 12.63
N PRO A 82 6.72 23.78 13.59
CA PRO A 82 7.41 24.06 14.84
C PRO A 82 7.77 22.76 15.54
N GLY A 83 8.92 22.76 16.19
CA GLY A 83 9.64 21.59 16.64
C GLY A 83 8.83 20.47 17.29
N ASN A 84 9.01 19.25 16.77
CA ASN A 84 8.37 18.04 17.23
C ASN A 84 9.30 16.84 17.03
N PHE A 85 10.03 16.44 18.08
CA PHE A 85 10.97 15.31 18.05
C PHE A 85 10.29 13.94 17.99
N THR A 86 8.99 13.87 18.27
CA THR A 86 8.24 12.61 18.22
C THR A 86 8.07 12.12 16.78
N LEU A 87 8.15 13.03 15.79
CA LEU A 87 8.00 12.70 14.38
C LEU A 87 9.35 12.28 13.78
N SER A 88 9.61 10.99 13.84
CA SER A 88 10.78 10.34 13.25
C SER A 88 10.46 9.49 12.02
N SER A 89 11.49 9.11 11.27
CA SER A 89 11.33 8.20 10.12
C SER A 89 10.78 6.84 10.55
N GLY A 90 9.97 6.24 9.68
CA GLY A 90 9.32 4.95 9.94
C GLY A 90 7.97 5.06 10.66
N PHE A 91 7.61 6.22 11.22
CA PHE A 91 6.26 6.42 11.75
C PHE A 91 5.26 6.77 10.63
N ASN A 92 4.00 6.47 10.90
CA ASN A 92 2.89 6.86 10.05
C ASN A 92 2.18 8.09 10.62
N VAL A 93 1.83 9.02 9.75
CA VAL A 93 1.06 10.21 10.09
C VAL A 93 -0.20 10.26 9.24
N ASN A 94 -1.32 10.65 9.84
CA ASN A 94 -2.53 10.95 9.08
C ASN A 94 -2.51 12.43 8.71
N VAL A 95 -2.50 12.72 7.41
CA VAL A 95 -2.45 14.09 6.91
C VAL A 95 -3.83 14.47 6.43
N ASN A 96 -4.39 15.51 7.04
CA ASN A 96 -5.61 16.17 6.57
C ASN A 96 -5.21 17.44 5.82
N ALA A 97 -5.28 17.39 4.49
CA ALA A 97 -4.90 18.50 3.64
C ALA A 97 -6.15 19.33 3.31
N PRO A 98 -6.12 20.67 3.51
CA PRO A 98 -7.25 21.51 3.20
C PRO A 98 -7.47 21.62 1.68
N THR A 99 -8.70 21.87 1.26
CA THR A 99 -9.01 22.27 -0.13
C THR A 99 -8.58 23.71 -0.39
N PHE A 100 -7.99 23.94 -1.57
CA PHE A 100 -7.65 25.28 -2.07
C PHE A 100 -8.79 25.74 -3.00
N GLY A 101 -9.90 26.24 -2.44
CA GLY A 101 -11.07 26.65 -3.23
C GLY A 101 -12.10 27.48 -2.45
N GLU A 102 -13.06 28.06 -3.17
CA GLU A 102 -14.19 28.81 -2.58
C GLU A 102 -15.12 27.87 -1.82
N LYS A 103 -15.47 28.26 -0.60
CA LYS A 103 -16.15 27.38 0.36
C LYS A 103 -17.67 27.50 0.24
N ALA A 104 -18.35 26.38 0.10
CA ALA A 104 -19.78 26.30 0.41
C ALA A 104 -19.96 26.23 1.94
N LYS A 105 -21.05 26.82 2.47
CA LYS A 105 -21.37 26.80 3.90
C LYS A 105 -21.67 25.35 4.34
N GLY A 106 -20.85 24.80 5.23
CA GLY A 106 -21.04 23.46 5.81
C GLY A 106 -20.09 22.36 5.30
N ASP A 107 -19.13 22.69 4.43
CA ASP A 107 -18.16 21.73 3.89
C ASP A 107 -16.99 21.47 4.86
N GLU A 108 -16.54 20.21 4.99
CA GLU A 108 -15.44 19.78 5.88
C GLU A 108 -14.06 20.25 5.42
N ASN A 109 -13.99 20.92 4.26
CA ASN A 109 -12.81 21.61 3.74
C ASN A 109 -11.56 20.70 3.69
N LYS A 110 -11.77 19.45 3.29
CA LYS A 110 -10.77 18.40 3.21
C LYS A 110 -10.60 17.97 1.77
N ASN A 111 -9.37 17.89 1.30
CA ASN A 111 -9.04 17.35 -0.02
C ASN A 111 -8.80 15.84 0.11
N PRO A 112 -9.72 14.96 -0.34
CA PRO A 112 -9.59 13.51 -0.14
C PRO A 112 -8.44 12.87 -0.93
N LEU A 113 -8.02 13.49 -2.04
CA LEU A 113 -6.93 13.01 -2.89
C LEU A 113 -5.56 13.17 -2.21
N LEU A 114 -5.39 14.28 -1.49
CA LEU A 114 -4.14 14.60 -0.78
C LEU A 114 -4.19 14.13 0.67
N SER A 115 -5.37 13.98 1.26
CA SER A 115 -5.54 13.47 2.62
C SER A 115 -5.39 11.95 2.67
N GLY A 116 -4.93 11.45 3.80
CA GLY A 116 -4.79 10.02 4.06
C GLY A 116 -3.58 9.69 4.93
N LYS A 117 -3.25 8.39 4.98
CA LYS A 117 -2.15 7.89 5.82
C LYS A 117 -0.83 7.96 5.06
N TYR A 118 0.15 8.65 5.61
CA TYR A 118 1.50 8.77 5.06
C TYR A 118 2.55 8.08 5.93
N LEU A 119 3.61 7.58 5.31
CA LEU A 119 4.82 7.10 5.98
C LEU A 119 5.86 8.21 5.96
N ILE A 120 6.46 8.51 7.12
CA ILE A 120 7.59 9.44 7.21
C ILE A 120 8.83 8.74 6.65
N THR A 121 9.33 9.23 5.52
CA THR A 121 10.52 8.69 4.85
C THR A 121 11.79 9.35 5.34
N ALA A 122 11.72 10.64 5.69
CA ALA A 122 12.82 11.38 6.28
C ALA A 122 12.30 12.40 7.30
N SER A 123 13.03 12.57 8.40
CA SER A 123 12.84 13.66 9.34
C SER A 123 14.16 14.44 9.48
N ARG A 124 14.03 15.75 9.66
CA ARG A 124 15.14 16.66 9.95
C ARG A 124 14.68 17.61 11.04
N HIS A 125 15.38 17.60 12.17
CA HIS A 125 15.16 18.55 13.25
C HIS A 125 16.26 19.61 13.19
N ILE A 126 15.86 20.89 13.18
CA ILE A 126 16.76 22.04 13.20
C ILE A 126 16.63 22.69 14.56
N LEU A 127 17.74 22.76 15.28
CA LEU A 127 17.90 23.33 16.60
C LEU A 127 18.79 24.56 16.51
N GLY A 128 18.29 25.70 16.93
CA GLY A 128 19.01 26.95 17.10
C GLY A 128 18.53 27.68 18.36
N PRO A 129 19.22 28.75 18.79
CA PRO A 129 18.94 29.45 20.05
C PRO A 129 17.47 29.88 20.21
N ASP A 130 16.86 30.39 19.13
CA ASP A 130 15.46 30.84 19.10
C ASP A 130 14.61 30.02 18.12
N LYS A 131 15.13 28.88 17.65
CA LYS A 131 14.55 28.17 16.51
C LYS A 131 14.52 26.68 16.73
N HIS A 132 13.32 26.12 16.82
CA HIS A 132 13.10 24.69 16.80
C HIS A 132 12.11 24.37 15.68
N GLU A 133 12.62 23.74 14.61
CA GLU A 133 11.83 23.32 13.45
C GLU A 133 11.98 21.83 13.20
N SER A 134 10.90 21.20 12.78
CA SER A 134 10.90 19.82 12.31
C SER A 134 10.38 19.78 10.88
N ILE A 135 11.22 19.28 9.99
CA ILE A 135 10.92 19.11 8.58
C ILE A 135 10.78 17.61 8.36
N ILE A 136 9.60 17.18 7.93
CA ILE A 136 9.34 15.79 7.59
C ILE A 136 8.96 15.65 6.13
N GLU A 137 9.51 14.62 5.50
CA GLU A 137 9.15 14.18 4.17
C GLU A 137 8.32 12.91 4.32
N CYS A 138 7.12 12.95 3.77
CA CYS A 138 6.17 11.86 3.90
C CYS A 138 5.75 11.37 2.51
N SER A 139 5.60 10.06 2.37
CA SER A 139 5.22 9.41 1.13
C SER A 139 4.02 8.50 1.36
N SER A 140 3.13 8.37 0.38
CA SER A 140 1.94 7.54 0.52
C SER A 140 1.34 7.08 -0.79
N THR A 141 0.82 5.85 -0.78
CA THR A 141 -0.05 5.28 -1.81
C THR A 141 -1.53 5.24 -1.40
N SER A 142 -1.90 5.70 -0.20
CA SER A 142 -3.28 5.67 0.35
C SER A 142 -3.99 7.03 0.25
N SER A 143 -5.09 7.10 -0.51
CA SER A 143 -6.02 8.25 -0.51
C SER A 143 -7.18 8.01 0.45
N ASP A 144 -7.77 9.09 0.96
CA ASP A 144 -8.99 9.05 1.78
C ASP A 144 -10.26 9.14 0.91
N LEU A 145 -10.16 8.63 -0.32
CA LEU A 145 -11.28 8.50 -1.24
C LEU A 145 -12.13 7.31 -0.81
N ASP A 146 -13.44 7.53 -0.73
CA ASP A 146 -14.40 6.44 -0.68
C ASP A 146 -14.37 5.63 -1.97
N PHE A 147 -15.06 4.48 -1.97
CA PHE A 147 -15.13 3.61 -3.13
C PHE A 147 -15.64 4.39 -4.36
N ILE A 148 -14.75 4.63 -5.32
CA ILE A 148 -15.10 5.20 -6.62
C ILE A 148 -15.52 4.05 -7.52
N GLN A 149 -16.81 4.01 -7.82
CA GLN A 149 -17.37 3.06 -8.77
C GLN A 149 -16.87 3.44 -10.17
N GLN A 150 -16.09 2.56 -10.80
CA GLN A 150 -15.50 2.79 -12.13
C GLN A 150 -16.49 2.51 -13.27
N GLU A 151 -17.62 1.87 -12.96
CA GLU A 151 -18.69 1.53 -13.90
C GLU A 151 -19.77 2.61 -13.86
N THR A 152 -20.45 2.83 -14.98
CA THR A 152 -21.65 3.66 -15.04
C THR A 152 -22.73 3.08 -14.11
N GLU A 153 -23.54 3.93 -13.47
CA GLU A 153 -24.59 3.47 -12.54
C GLU A 153 -25.46 2.34 -13.13
N GLU A 154 -25.84 2.47 -14.41
CA GLU A 154 -26.62 1.45 -15.16
C GLU A 154 -25.91 0.08 -15.27
N GLN A 155 -24.59 0.06 -15.47
CA GLN A 155 -23.82 -1.19 -15.52
C GLN A 155 -23.74 -1.84 -14.15
N SER A 156 -23.65 -1.04 -13.10
CA SER A 156 -23.60 -1.57 -11.74
C SER A 156 -24.94 -2.12 -11.25
N GLU A 157 -26.06 -1.53 -11.70
CA GLU A 157 -27.40 -2.04 -11.38
C GLU A 157 -27.70 -3.35 -12.12
N THR A 158 -27.29 -3.45 -13.38
CA THR A 158 -27.43 -4.69 -14.17
C THR A 158 -26.58 -5.83 -13.63
N LEU A 159 -25.36 -5.55 -13.13
CA LEU A 159 -24.50 -6.52 -12.44
C LEU A 159 -25.05 -6.96 -11.07
N LYS A 160 -25.83 -6.12 -10.38
CA LYS A 160 -26.51 -6.49 -9.12
C LYS A 160 -27.75 -7.36 -9.34
N ALA A 161 -28.34 -7.28 -10.53
CA ALA A 161 -29.54 -8.05 -10.91
C ALA A 161 -29.22 -9.48 -11.38
N TYR A 162 -27.95 -9.78 -11.69
CA TYR A 162 -27.42 -11.13 -11.94
C TYR A 162 -26.90 -11.80 -10.67
#